data_AF-A0A1V5X833-F1
#
_entry.id   AF-A0A1V5X833-F1
#
_cell.length_a   1.000
_cell.length_b   1.000
_cell.length_c   1.000
_cell.angle_alpha   90.00
_cell.angle_beta   90.00
_cell.angle_gamma   90.00
#
_symmetry.space_group_name_H-M   'P 1'
#
loop_
_entity.id
_entity.type
_entity.pdbx_description
1 polymer ?
#
loop_
_entity_poly.entity_id
_entity_poly.type
_entity_poly.pdbx_seq_one_letter_code
_entity_poly.pdbx_strand_id
1 'polypeptide(L)'
;MEILELVLHAALTMGLTYAFVHIDRTRLSSIQRQRGWNTATTGAAIFTFSPLCIIAHFWVTRRSLSGLAQGFVALTTILIAHLALSALYDTVGLGWFLFFLAAQPLGLGLLAAMLIALA
;
A
#
# COMPACT_ATOMS: atom_id res chain seq x y z
N MET A 1 3.19 7.60 -15.00
CA MET A 1 3.09 7.83 -13.54
C MET A 1 1.94 7.00 -12.97
N GLU A 2 0.72 7.10 -13.49
CA GLU A 2 -0.46 6.40 -12.93
C GLU A 2 -0.35 4.87 -12.85
N ILE A 3 0.21 4.20 -13.87
CA ILE A 3 0.38 2.73 -13.84
C ILE A 3 1.35 2.30 -12.74
N LEU A 4 2.44 3.03 -12.53
CA LEU A 4 3.41 2.72 -11.49
C LEU A 4 2.79 2.88 -10.10
N GLU A 5 2.05 3.96 -9.90
CA GLU A 5 1.31 4.22 -8.67
C GLU A 5 0.28 3.11 -8.39
N LEU A 6 -0.50 2.73 -9.39
CA LEU A 6 -1.46 1.64 -9.29
C LEU A 6 -0.77 0.33 -8.90
N VAL A 7 0.33 -0.03 -9.57
CA VAL A 7 1.09 -1.25 -9.29
C VAL A 7 1.68 -1.21 -7.88
N LEU A 8 2.19 -0.07 -7.43
CA LEU A 8 2.78 0.07 -6.10
C LEU A 8 1.73 -0.07 -5.00
N HIS A 9 0.56 0.56 -5.15
CA HIS A 9 -0.54 0.44 -4.19
C HIS A 9 -1.13 -0.98 -4.18
N ALA A 10 -1.29 -1.61 -5.35
CA ALA A 10 -1.73 -3.00 -5.44
C ALA A 10 -0.71 -3.95 -4.78
N ALA A 11 0.58 -3.80 -5.08
CA ALA A 11 1.64 -4.60 -4.49
C ALA A 11 1.73 -4.41 -2.97
N LEU A 12 1.57 -3.18 -2.47
CA LEU A 12 1.59 -2.89 -1.03
C LEU A 12 0.42 -3.59 -0.32
N THR A 13 -0.80 -3.42 -0.81
CA THR A 13 -1.99 -4.00 -0.17
C THR A 13 -1.99 -5.53 -0.23
N MET A 14 -1.64 -6.13 -1.37
CA MET A 14 -1.50 -7.58 -1.51
C MET A 14 -0.36 -8.12 -0.63
N GLY A 15 0.80 -7.46 -0.66
CA GLY A 15 1.99 -7.87 0.10
C GLY A 15 1.78 -7.82 1.60
N LEU A 16 1.17 -6.75 2.12
CA LEU A 16 0.84 -6.66 3.54
C LEU A 16 -0.22 -7.71 3.93
N THR A 17 -1.24 -7.91 3.11
CA THR A 17 -2.25 -8.95 3.37
C THR A 17 -1.61 -10.33 3.44
N TYR A 18 -0.73 -10.65 2.49
CA TYR A 18 0.06 -11.89 2.52
C TYR A 18 0.90 -12.01 3.79
N ALA A 19 1.63 -10.96 4.17
CA ALA A 19 2.47 -10.96 5.36
C ALA A 19 1.65 -11.22 6.63
N PHE A 20 0.52 -10.54 6.80
CA PHE A 20 -0.38 -10.77 7.94
C PHE A 20 -0.90 -12.20 7.99
N VAL A 21 -1.41 -12.72 6.86
CA VAL A 21 -1.92 -14.09 6.78
C VAL A 21 -0.80 -15.10 7.08
N HIS A 22 0.39 -14.88 6.53
CA HIS A 22 1.54 -15.76 6.74
C HIS A 22 1.96 -15.80 8.21
N ILE A 23 2.17 -14.62 8.82
CA ILE A 23 2.52 -14.49 10.24
C ILE A 23 1.42 -15.07 11.13
N ASP A 24 0.15 -14.86 10.80
CA ASP A 24 -0.95 -15.41 11.58
C ASP A 24 -0.93 -16.94 11.58
N ARG A 25 -0.74 -17.56 10.40
CA ARG A 25 -0.73 -19.02 10.26
C ARG A 25 0.36 -19.71 11.09
N THR A 26 1.49 -19.04 11.37
CA THR A 26 2.54 -19.60 12.24
C THR A 26 2.13 -19.63 13.72
N ARG A 27 1.15 -18.81 14.12
CA ARG A 27 0.65 -18.69 15.50
C ARG A 27 -0.61 -19.50 15.78
N LEU A 28 -1.29 -20.02 14.74
CA LEU A 28 -2.50 -20.81 14.87
C LEU A 28 -2.23 -22.20 15.47
N SER A 29 -3.15 -22.67 16.31
CA SER A 29 -3.18 -24.07 16.74
C SER A 29 -3.51 -25.01 15.58
N SER A 30 -3.25 -26.32 15.76
CA SER A 30 -3.55 -27.33 14.73
C SER A 30 -5.02 -27.31 14.30
N ILE A 31 -5.94 -27.21 15.26
CA ILE A 31 -7.39 -27.14 15.01
C ILE A 31 -7.76 -25.89 14.21
N GLN A 32 -7.21 -24.72 14.58
CA GLN A 32 -7.48 -23.47 13.87
C GLN A 32 -6.92 -23.50 12.45
N ARG A 33 -5.74 -24.09 12.27
CA ARG A 33 -5.09 -24.23 10.96
C ARG A 33 -5.89 -25.15 10.03
N GLN A 34 -6.49 -26.22 10.54
CA GLN A 34 -7.36 -27.12 9.78
C GLN A 34 -8.67 -26.46 9.31
N ARG A 35 -9.17 -25.46 10.05
CA ARG A 35 -10.37 -24.69 9.66
C ARG A 35 -10.08 -23.65 8.59
N GLY A 36 -8.84 -23.17 8.52
CA GLY A 36 -8.41 -22.18 7.56
C GLY A 36 -8.39 -22.71 6.14
N TRP A 37 -8.31 -21.80 5.17
CA TRP A 37 -8.17 -22.16 3.76
C TRP A 37 -6.86 -22.91 3.49
N ASN A 38 -6.88 -23.79 2.49
CA ASN A 38 -5.66 -24.38 1.95
C ASN A 38 -4.80 -23.30 1.24
N THR A 39 -3.56 -23.64 0.87
CA THR A 39 -2.61 -22.68 0.27
C THR A 39 -3.14 -22.05 -1.02
N ALA A 40 -3.75 -22.84 -1.91
CA ALA A 40 -4.27 -22.36 -3.18
C ALA A 40 -5.42 -21.36 -3.00
N THR A 41 -6.40 -21.70 -2.15
CA THR A 41 -7.52 -20.83 -1.82
C THR A 41 -7.05 -19.56 -1.10
N THR A 42 -6.06 -19.65 -0.21
CA THR A 42 -5.44 -18.47 0.41
C THR A 42 -4.80 -17.56 -0.64
N GLY A 43 -4.02 -18.11 -1.57
CA GLY A 43 -3.39 -17.33 -2.64
C GLY A 43 -4.43 -16.64 -3.53
N ALA A 44 -5.45 -17.36 -3.97
CA ALA A 44 -6.55 -16.81 -4.76
C ALA A 44 -7.31 -15.69 -4.03
N ALA A 45 -7.57 -15.87 -2.72
CA ALA A 45 -8.23 -14.87 -1.90
C ALA A 45 -7.40 -13.58 -1.78
N ILE A 46 -6.09 -13.71 -1.55
CA ILE A 46 -5.18 -12.55 -1.48
C ILE A 46 -5.12 -11.83 -2.82
N PHE A 47 -4.96 -12.56 -3.92
CA PHE A 47 -4.84 -11.97 -5.25
C PHE A 47 -6.11 -11.23 -5.68
N THR A 48 -7.29 -11.79 -5.38
CA THR A 48 -8.57 -11.27 -5.90
C THR A 48 -9.23 -10.27 -4.94
N PHE A 49 -9.08 -10.48 -3.63
CA PHE A 49 -9.86 -9.79 -2.61
C PHE A 49 -8.99 -9.10 -1.55
N SER A 50 -7.68 -8.90 -1.77
CA SER A 50 -6.91 -8.03 -0.86
C SER A 50 -7.44 -6.60 -0.89
N PRO A 51 -7.48 -5.91 0.27
CA PRO A 51 -7.14 -6.42 1.61
C PRO A 51 -8.32 -7.06 2.35
N LEU A 52 -9.53 -7.02 1.79
CA LEU A 52 -10.79 -7.45 2.43
C LEU A 52 -10.80 -8.91 2.89
N CYS A 53 -10.09 -9.80 2.18
CA CYS A 53 -10.02 -11.22 2.54
C CYS A 53 -9.45 -11.48 3.94
N ILE A 54 -8.73 -10.51 4.53
CA ILE A 54 -8.12 -10.66 5.84
C ILE A 54 -9.17 -10.86 6.94
N ILE A 55 -10.31 -10.16 6.86
CA ILE A 55 -11.42 -10.33 7.81
C ILE A 55 -11.92 -11.77 7.77
N ALA A 56 -12.16 -12.27 6.55
CA ALA A 56 -12.61 -13.63 6.35
C ALA A 56 -11.58 -14.64 6.87
N HIS A 57 -10.28 -14.46 6.59
CA HIS A 57 -9.20 -15.32 7.11
C HIS A 57 -9.25 -15.46 8.65
N PHE A 58 -9.34 -14.34 9.37
CA PHE A 58 -9.40 -14.37 10.83
C PHE A 58 -10.72 -14.97 11.36
N TRP A 59 -11.83 -14.78 10.63
CA TRP A 59 -13.11 -15.42 10.95
C TRP A 59 -13.08 -16.93 10.78
N VAL A 60 -12.64 -17.47 9.63
CA VAL A 60 -12.65 -18.93 9.40
C VAL A 60 -11.70 -19.68 10.33
N THR A 61 -10.53 -19.09 10.65
CA THR A 61 -9.53 -19.72 11.51
C THR A 61 -9.97 -19.80 12.98
N ARG A 62 -10.67 -18.79 13.49
CA ARG A 62 -11.02 -18.69 14.93
C ARG A 62 -12.50 -18.88 15.24
N ARG A 63 -13.41 -18.42 14.37
CA ARG A 63 -14.87 -18.39 14.55
C ARG A 63 -15.29 -17.72 15.86
N SER A 64 -14.66 -16.59 16.18
CA SER A 64 -14.91 -15.83 17.39
C SER A 64 -14.96 -14.34 17.10
N LEU A 65 -15.64 -13.57 17.96
CA LEU A 65 -15.64 -12.10 17.90
C LEU A 65 -14.22 -11.52 18.04
N SER A 66 -13.38 -12.14 18.87
CA SER A 66 -11.97 -11.74 19.00
C SER A 66 -11.19 -11.94 17.69
N GLY A 67 -11.46 -13.02 16.96
CA GLY A 67 -10.88 -13.24 15.63
C GLY A 67 -11.37 -12.18 14.64
N LEU A 68 -12.67 -11.92 14.61
CA LEU A 68 -13.23 -10.87 13.74
C LEU A 68 -12.60 -9.50 14.01
N ALA A 69 -12.47 -9.12 15.29
CA ALA A 69 -11.80 -7.89 15.70
C ALA A 69 -10.33 -7.84 15.24
N GLN A 70 -9.58 -8.94 15.35
CA GLN A 70 -8.21 -9.04 14.81
C GLN A 70 -8.17 -8.82 13.29
N GLY A 71 -9.16 -9.36 12.57
CA GLY A 71 -9.31 -9.13 11.13
C GLY A 71 -9.54 -7.66 10.79
N PHE A 72 -10.39 -6.96 11.54
CA PHE A 72 -10.60 -5.52 11.36
C PHE A 72 -9.37 -4.69 11.71
N VAL A 73 -8.67 -5.01 12.81
CA VAL A 73 -7.42 -4.33 13.17
C VAL A 73 -6.40 -4.48 12.05
N ALA A 74 -6.22 -5.70 11.51
CA ALA A 74 -5.28 -5.94 10.42
C ALA A 74 -5.69 -5.20 9.14
N LEU A 75 -6.98 -5.21 8.78
CA LEU A 75 -7.50 -4.42 7.65
C LEU A 75 -7.17 -2.93 7.85
N THR A 76 -7.49 -2.37 9.01
CA THR A 76 -7.22 -0.96 9.32
C THR A 76 -5.73 -0.65 9.24
N THR A 77 -4.85 -1.54 9.71
CA THR A 77 -3.39 -1.36 9.56
C THR A 77 -2.98 -1.32 8.08
N ILE A 78 -3.51 -2.19 7.23
CA ILE A 78 -3.22 -2.18 5.80
C ILE A 78 -3.73 -0.89 5.13
N LEU A 79 -4.94 -0.43 5.50
CA LEU A 79 -5.49 0.82 4.98
C LEU A 79 -4.68 2.04 5.42
N ILE A 80 -4.21 2.09 6.66
CA ILE A 80 -3.32 3.16 7.14
C ILE A 80 -2.00 3.15 6.33
N ALA A 81 -1.42 1.98 6.10
CA ALA A 81 -0.20 1.88 5.30
C ALA A 81 -0.42 2.34 3.84
N HIS A 82 -1.58 1.98 3.26
CA HIS A 82 -1.98 2.44 1.93
C HIS A 82 -2.12 3.96 1.89
N LEU A 83 -2.84 4.57 2.83
CA LEU A 83 -3.00 6.02 2.92
C LEU A 83 -1.66 6.73 3.14
N ALA A 84 -0.76 6.16 3.95
CA ALA A 84 0.57 6.70 4.17
C ALA A 84 1.41 6.69 2.88
N LEU A 85 1.30 5.63 2.06
CA LEU A 85 1.96 5.58 0.76
C LEU A 85 1.41 6.66 -0.19
N SER A 86 0.09 6.84 -0.24
CA SER A 86 -0.52 7.90 -1.06
C SER A 86 -0.04 9.28 -0.64
N ALA A 87 -0.05 9.58 0.67
CA ALA A 87 0.43 10.85 1.21
C ALA A 87 1.91 11.09 0.90
N LEU A 88 2.76 10.05 0.96
CA LEU A 88 4.17 10.15 0.59
C LEU A 88 4.33 10.51 -0.88
N TYR A 89 3.59 9.83 -1.76
CA TYR A 89 3.63 10.08 -3.20
C TYR A 89 3.21 11.52 -3.54
N ASP A 90 2.12 11.99 -2.95
CA ASP A 90 1.64 13.37 -3.11
C ASP A 90 2.65 14.40 -2.62
N THR A 91 3.29 14.15 -1.48
CA THR A 91 4.30 15.05 -0.90
C THR A 91 5.53 15.17 -1.82
N VAL A 92 5.97 14.06 -2.41
CA VAL A 92 7.08 14.05 -3.38
C VAL A 92 6.69 14.81 -4.65
N GLY A 93 5.47 14.60 -5.15
CA GLY A 93 4.94 15.32 -6.30
C GLY A 93 4.88 16.83 -6.06
N LEU A 94 4.36 17.25 -4.92
CA LEU A 94 4.28 18.65 -4.51
C LEU A 94 5.68 19.28 -4.37
N GLY A 95 6.62 18.56 -3.76
CA GLY A 95 8.00 19.03 -3.62
C GLY A 95 8.67 19.28 -4.96
N TRP A 96 8.52 18.36 -5.91
CA TRP A 96 9.01 18.55 -7.28
C TRP A 96 8.35 19.73 -7.99
N PHE A 97 7.04 19.90 -7.83
CA PHE A 97 6.31 21.01 -8.41
C PHE A 97 6.80 22.37 -7.88
N LEU A 98 6.97 22.51 -6.56
CA LEU A 98 7.48 23.71 -5.93
C LEU A 98 8.93 24.03 -6.34
N PHE A 99 9.78 23.00 -6.43
CA PHE A 99 11.14 23.15 -6.96
C PHE A 99 11.13 23.71 -8.39
N PHE A 100 10.28 23.17 -9.26
CA PHE A 100 10.19 23.59 -10.65
C PHE A 100 9.73 25.04 -10.78
N LEU A 101 8.73 25.46 -9.98
CA LEU A 101 8.29 26.85 -9.88
C LEU A 101 9.42 27.78 -9.42
N ALA A 102 10.17 27.39 -8.39
CA ALA A 102 11.31 28.17 -7.89
C ALA A 102 12.47 28.27 -8.91
N ALA A 103 12.62 27.27 -9.78
CA ALA A 103 13.66 27.25 -10.82
C ALA A 103 13.31 28.08 -12.07
N GLN A 104 12.03 28.41 -12.31
CA GLN A 104 11.59 29.26 -13.44
C GLN A 104 12.31 30.62 -13.52
N PRO A 105 12.40 31.44 -12.45
CA PRO A 105 13.05 32.74 -12.52
C PRO A 105 14.55 32.66 -12.81
N LEU A 106 15.23 31.58 -12.38
CA LEU A 106 16.64 31.36 -12.69
C LEU A 106 16.84 31.06 -14.19
N GLY A 107 15.94 30.27 -14.79
CA GLY A 107 15.97 29.98 -16.22
C GLY A 107 15.71 31.21 -17.08
N LEU A 108 14.71 32.03 -16.72
CA LEU A 108 14.42 33.29 -17.42
C LEU A 108 15.54 34.32 -17.24
N GLY A 109 16.13 34.42 -16.05
CA GLY A 109 17.24 35.33 -15.76
C GLY A 109 18.51 34.99 -16.56
N LEU A 110 18.85 33.70 -16.67
CA LEU A 110 19.98 33.26 -17.50
C LEU A 110 19.76 33.54 -18.98
N LEU A 111 18.55 33.30 -19.48
CA LEU A 111 18.19 33.53 -20.88
C LEU A 111 18.22 35.03 -21.22
N ALA A 112 17.73 35.89 -20.33
CA ALA A 112 17.85 37.34 -20.45
C ALA A 112 19.32 37.80 -20.43
N ALA A 113 20.14 37.27 -19.52
CA ALA A 113 21.57 37.58 -19.46
C ALA A 113 22.33 37.15 -20.73
N MET A 114 22.01 35.98 -21.30
CA MET A 114 22.58 35.51 -22.56
C MET A 114 22.16 36.38 -23.75
N LEU A 115 20.90 36.81 -23.82
CA LEU A 115 20.42 37.71 -24.87
C LEU A 115 21.09 39.09 -24.79
N ILE A 116 21.32 39.61 -23.58
CA ILE A 116 22.07 40.86 -23.37
C ILE A 116 23.54 40.70 -23.80
N ALA A 117 24.17 39.56 -23.50
CA ALA A 117 25.56 39.31 -23.87
C ALA A 117 25.77 39.08 -25.38
N LEU A 118 24.70 38.80 -26.13
CA LEU A 118 24.72 38.57 -27.58
C LEU A 118 24.26 39.78 -28.41
N ALA A 119 23.75 40.84 -27.76
CA ALA A 119 23.28 42.08 -28.37
C ALA A 119 24.37 43.17 -28.33
#